data_AF-A0A6M0RBF9-F1
#
_entry.id   AF-A0A6M0RBF9-F1
#
_cell.length_a   1.000
_cell.length_b   1.000
_cell.length_c   1.000
_cell.angle_alpha   90.00
_cell.angle_beta   90.00
_cell.angle_gamma   90.00
#
_symmetry.space_group_name_H-M   'P 1'
#
loop_
_entity.id
_entity.type
_entity.pdbx_description
1 polymer ?
#
loop_
_entity_poly.entity_id
_entity_poly.type
_entity_poly.pdbx_seq_one_letter_code
_entity_poly.pdbx_strand_id
1 'polypeptide(L)'
;MKECYVQDMSFGNMIESKFMVFKKLYKQGNTLVAFIGDKTGDFKVSIEDEESILEKGSVINCKFVFNNLSEIIEFKKVHDFNLEDYLPSIDRPIEEIMEEIKDISKEEFKSDECIALNNYFFNDEEFLKQFKQGIGGVSQHHNYIGGLAEHTLNVMYIAKTLSYRYNANNKEIAILAAKLHDIGKVYELDSNGPFSYTLMGEMEGHIVIGVEMLNKAFDFNEKLYSEDFKQRMKACIIQHHGKVEYGSPRPPKLEEAYIVHYADYIDANMNKINIVKKGVEKNTWSQYDRRIEGRLYI
;
A
#
# COMPACT_ATOMS: atom_id res chain seq x y z
N MET A 1 -3.90 23.03 7.29
CA MET A 1 -2.50 22.73 6.92
C MET A 1 -1.68 22.66 8.19
N LYS A 2 -0.74 21.73 8.24
CA LYS A 2 0.24 21.59 9.33
C LYS A 2 1.34 22.64 9.18
N GLU A 3 1.70 23.33 10.26
CA GLU A 3 2.56 24.53 10.21
C GLU A 3 4.06 24.24 10.39
N CYS A 4 4.41 23.11 11.02
CA CYS A 4 5.80 22.72 11.29
C CYS A 4 5.94 21.20 11.16
N TYR A 5 6.93 20.73 10.39
CA TYR A 5 7.27 19.31 10.23
C TYR A 5 8.50 18.92 11.05
N VAL A 6 8.65 17.62 11.34
CA VAL A 6 9.77 17.10 12.13
C VAL A 6 11.12 17.53 11.56
N GLN A 7 11.28 17.49 10.23
CA GLN A 7 12.51 17.93 9.56
C GLN A 7 12.87 19.41 9.78
N ASP A 8 11.89 20.25 10.12
CA ASP A 8 12.08 21.70 10.33
C ASP A 8 12.41 22.04 11.80
N MET A 9 12.29 21.05 12.70
CA MET A 9 12.51 21.27 14.13
C MET A 9 14.00 21.38 14.46
N SER A 10 14.33 22.27 15.40
CA SER A 10 15.69 22.47 15.90
C SER A 10 15.75 22.23 17.41
N PHE A 11 16.83 21.60 17.86
CA PHE A 11 17.03 21.26 19.27
C PHE A 11 17.02 22.51 20.17
N GLY A 12 16.32 22.44 21.29
CA GLY A 12 16.18 23.53 22.27
C GLY A 12 15.08 24.54 21.96
N ASN A 13 14.45 24.49 20.78
CA ASN A 13 13.36 25.41 20.45
C ASN A 13 12.02 24.93 21.04
N MET A 14 11.17 25.91 21.38
CA MET A 14 9.77 25.65 21.68
C MET A 14 9.02 25.37 20.37
N ILE A 15 8.36 24.22 20.29
CA ILE A 15 7.56 23.78 19.16
C ILE A 15 6.10 23.77 19.58
N GLU A 16 5.23 24.30 18.71
CA GLU A 16 3.77 24.17 18.82
C GLU A 16 3.26 23.69 17.47
N SER A 17 2.82 22.44 17.38
CA SER A 17 2.39 21.83 16.11
C SER A 17 1.57 20.56 16.37
N LYS A 18 1.07 19.98 15.29
CA LYS A 18 0.28 18.75 15.28
C LYS A 18 1.16 17.56 14.93
N PHE A 19 1.08 16.47 15.68
CA PHE A 19 1.84 15.26 15.41
C PHE A 19 0.97 14.01 15.57
N MET A 20 1.23 13.00 14.75
CA MET A 20 0.56 11.70 14.82
C MET A 20 1.32 10.77 15.75
N VAL A 21 0.60 9.98 16.55
CA VAL A 21 1.16 8.89 17.36
C VAL A 21 1.46 7.69 16.46
N PHE A 22 2.74 7.46 16.16
CA PHE A 22 3.20 6.33 15.35
C PHE A 22 3.20 5.01 16.12
N LYS A 23 3.70 5.05 17.37
CA LYS A 23 3.88 3.85 18.17
C LYS A 23 3.84 4.18 19.66
N LYS A 24 3.05 3.42 20.42
CA LYS A 24 3.07 3.42 21.88
C LYS A 24 4.14 2.43 22.35
N LEU A 25 5.05 2.84 23.23
CA LEU A 25 6.08 1.97 23.78
C LEU A 25 5.62 1.32 25.08
N TYR A 26 5.32 2.14 26.08
CA TYR A 26 4.78 1.71 27.36
C TYR A 26 4.10 2.90 28.04
N LYS A 27 3.28 2.59 29.04
CA LYS A 27 2.64 3.58 29.90
C LYS A 27 3.03 3.29 31.35
N GLN A 28 3.47 4.33 32.07
CA GLN A 28 3.81 4.26 33.48
C GLN A 28 3.02 5.32 34.24
N GLY A 29 2.04 4.90 35.04
CA GLY A 29 1.07 5.82 35.64
C GLY A 29 0.31 6.58 34.56
N ASN A 30 0.32 7.91 34.65
CA ASN A 30 -0.34 8.80 33.69
C ASN A 30 0.54 9.12 32.47
N THR A 31 1.81 8.75 32.48
CA THR A 31 2.77 9.09 31.42
C THR A 31 2.83 7.99 30.37
N LEU A 32 2.46 8.33 29.14
CA LEU A 32 2.64 7.52 27.95
C LEU A 32 3.98 7.86 27.29
N VAL A 33 4.83 6.86 27.05
CA VAL A 33 6.02 7.03 26.20
C VAL A 33 5.70 6.50 24.81
N ALA A 34 5.87 7.35 23.80
CA ALA A 34 5.48 7.06 22.42
C ALA A 34 6.47 7.67 21.41
N PHE A 35 6.43 7.16 20.18
CA PHE A 35 6.93 7.86 19.01
C PHE A 35 5.80 8.66 18.38
N ILE A 36 6.03 9.96 18.19
CA ILE A 36 5.13 10.84 17.46
C ILE A 36 5.87 11.50 16.30
N GLY A 37 5.15 11.96 15.29
CA GLY A 37 5.80 12.60 14.15
C GLY A 37 4.86 12.95 13.01
N ASP A 38 5.44 12.95 11.81
CA ASP A 38 4.75 13.16 10.54
C ASP A 38 5.51 12.48 9.38
N LYS A 39 5.17 12.81 8.13
CA LYS A 39 5.75 12.17 6.94
C LYS A 39 7.25 12.40 6.76
N THR A 40 7.82 13.38 7.48
CA THR A 40 9.23 13.76 7.41
C THR A 40 10.08 13.09 8.49
N GLY A 41 9.45 12.44 9.48
CA GLY A 41 10.14 11.69 10.52
C GLY A 41 9.33 11.56 11.80
N ASP A 42 9.87 10.79 12.74
CA ASP A 42 9.31 10.58 14.07
C ASP A 42 10.38 10.75 15.16
N PHE A 43 9.92 11.02 16.39
CA PHE A 43 10.76 11.21 17.55
C PHE A 43 10.07 10.70 18.82
N LYS A 44 10.89 10.33 19.81
CA LYS A 44 10.41 9.79 21.08
C LYS A 44 10.00 10.93 22.02
N VAL A 45 8.84 10.77 22.66
CA VAL A 45 8.28 11.72 23.63
C VAL A 45 7.69 11.00 24.83
N SER A 46 7.59 11.74 25.94
CA SER A 46 6.75 11.40 27.10
C SER A 46 5.54 12.33 27.11
N ILE A 47 4.33 11.79 27.20
CA ILE A 47 3.07 12.53 27.16
C ILE A 47 2.28 12.24 28.43
N GLU A 48 1.82 13.27 29.13
CA GLU A 48 0.84 13.12 30.22
C GLU A 48 -0.55 12.83 29.64
N ASP A 49 -0.94 11.56 29.58
CA ASP A 49 -2.20 11.06 29.02
C ASP A 49 -3.00 10.36 30.13
N GLU A 50 -3.50 11.11 31.11
CA GLU A 50 -4.18 10.54 32.29
C GLU A 50 -5.37 9.66 31.89
N GLU A 51 -6.20 10.15 30.97
CA GLU A 51 -7.43 9.51 30.52
C GLU A 51 -7.20 8.34 29.55
N SER A 52 -5.96 8.07 29.14
CA SER A 52 -5.61 7.00 28.19
C SER A 52 -6.29 7.13 26.83
N ILE A 53 -6.49 8.35 26.35
CA ILE A 53 -7.27 8.64 25.13
C ILE A 53 -6.43 8.55 23.84
N LEU A 54 -5.11 8.36 23.97
CA LEU A 54 -4.19 8.28 22.86
C LEU A 54 -3.99 6.84 22.38
N GLU A 55 -4.29 6.64 21.10
CA GLU A 55 -4.12 5.38 20.38
C GLU A 55 -3.12 5.59 19.23
N LYS A 56 -2.67 4.49 18.63
CA LYS A 56 -1.89 4.56 17.39
C LYS A 56 -2.74 5.27 16.32
N GLY A 57 -2.15 6.23 15.62
CA GLY A 57 -2.86 7.06 14.64
C GLY A 57 -3.60 8.27 15.20
N SER A 58 -3.71 8.42 16.53
CA SER A 58 -4.19 9.68 17.12
C SER A 58 -3.30 10.84 16.70
N VAL A 59 -3.91 11.95 16.28
CA VAL A 59 -3.21 13.22 16.06
C VAL A 59 -3.44 14.12 17.26
N ILE A 60 -2.36 14.72 17.76
CA ILE A 60 -2.39 15.67 18.87
C ILE A 60 -1.81 17.00 18.45
N ASN A 61 -2.44 18.10 18.87
CA ASN A 61 -1.82 19.42 18.88
C ASN A 61 -1.16 19.61 20.25
N CYS A 62 0.14 19.84 20.27
CA CYS A 62 0.90 19.94 21.51
C CYS A 62 1.97 21.03 21.43
N LYS A 63 2.41 21.46 22.61
CA LYS A 63 3.47 22.45 22.79
C LYS A 63 4.55 21.90 23.72
N PHE A 64 5.80 21.89 23.27
CA PHE A 64 6.92 21.32 24.01
C PHE A 64 8.26 21.90 23.57
N VAL A 65 9.30 21.71 24.37
CA VAL A 65 10.68 22.04 24.00
C VAL A 65 11.31 20.81 23.35
N PHE A 66 11.73 20.93 22.09
CA PHE A 66 12.29 19.79 21.36
C PHE A 66 13.70 19.46 21.86
N ASN A 67 13.84 18.32 22.52
CA ASN A 67 15.10 17.79 23.03
C ASN A 67 15.09 16.24 23.05
N ASN A 68 16.15 15.60 23.56
CA ASN A 68 16.30 14.14 23.59
C ASN A 68 15.20 13.38 24.36
N LEU A 69 14.57 14.04 25.33
CA LEU A 69 13.48 13.53 26.16
C LEU A 69 12.38 14.60 26.22
N SER A 70 11.80 14.88 25.05
CA SER A 70 10.74 15.89 24.95
C SER A 70 9.52 15.46 25.77
N GLU A 71 9.07 16.34 26.67
CA GLU A 71 7.93 16.12 27.56
C GLU A 71 6.75 16.99 27.11
N ILE A 72 5.59 16.36 26.94
CA ILE A 72 4.33 16.99 26.57
C ILE A 72 3.40 16.88 27.77
N ILE A 73 3.18 18.01 28.43
CA ILE A 73 2.29 18.12 29.59
C ILE A 73 0.85 18.35 29.13
N GLU A 74 0.65 19.25 28.17
CA GLU A 74 -0.67 19.58 27.63
C GLU A 74 -0.76 19.25 26.14
N PHE A 75 -1.87 18.63 25.75
CA PHE A 75 -2.20 18.38 24.35
C PHE A 75 -3.71 18.47 24.10
N LYS A 76 -4.09 18.63 22.83
CA LYS A 76 -5.47 18.51 22.37
C LYS A 76 -5.55 17.47 21.24
N LYS A 77 -6.40 16.46 21.40
CA LYS A 77 -6.65 15.48 20.33
C LYS A 77 -7.33 16.18 19.15
N VAL A 78 -6.85 15.93 17.94
CA VAL A 78 -7.38 16.47 16.69
C VAL A 78 -8.12 15.36 15.98
N HIS A 79 -9.37 15.62 15.61
CA HIS A 79 -10.23 14.65 14.90
C HIS A 79 -10.31 14.89 13.40
N ASP A 80 -10.18 16.15 12.96
CA ASP A 80 -10.21 16.53 11.56
C ASP A 80 -8.79 16.86 11.09
N PHE A 81 -8.21 15.95 10.31
CA PHE A 81 -6.86 16.07 9.78
C PHE A 81 -6.71 15.31 8.46
N ASN A 82 -5.77 15.75 7.62
CA ASN A 82 -5.39 15.04 6.41
C ASN A 82 -4.25 14.06 6.72
N LEU A 83 -4.42 12.78 6.38
CA LEU A 83 -3.40 11.73 6.57
C LEU A 83 -2.11 12.01 5.81
N GLU A 84 -2.18 12.66 4.64
CA GLU A 84 -1.02 13.01 3.80
C GLU A 84 -0.10 14.06 4.43
N ASP A 85 -0.53 14.72 5.51
CA ASP A 85 0.35 15.57 6.32
C ASP A 85 1.25 14.74 7.24
N TYR A 86 0.89 13.49 7.54
CA TYR A 86 1.55 12.66 8.55
C TYR A 86 2.15 11.37 8.00
N LEU A 87 1.67 10.88 6.86
CA LEU A 87 2.11 9.62 6.26
C LEU A 87 2.64 9.87 4.85
N PRO A 88 3.59 9.04 4.38
CA PRO A 88 3.99 9.05 2.98
C PRO A 88 2.79 8.85 2.06
N SER A 89 2.69 9.65 1.01
CA SER A 89 1.66 9.57 -0.02
C SER A 89 2.31 9.62 -1.40
N ILE A 90 1.57 9.22 -2.41
CA ILE A 90 2.01 9.30 -3.80
C ILE A 90 2.29 10.75 -4.25
N ASP A 91 3.26 10.91 -5.15
CA ASP A 91 3.74 12.23 -5.63
C ASP A 91 2.87 12.83 -6.75
N ARG A 92 1.83 12.12 -7.22
CA ARG A 92 0.91 12.57 -8.27
C ARG A 92 -0.56 12.36 -7.88
N PRO A 93 -1.53 13.08 -8.48
CA PRO A 93 -2.93 12.95 -8.12
C PRO A 93 -3.46 11.52 -8.33
N ILE A 94 -4.09 10.96 -7.29
CA ILE A 94 -4.64 9.60 -7.33
C ILE A 94 -5.69 9.41 -8.43
N GLU A 95 -6.44 10.46 -8.76
CA GLU A 95 -7.47 10.38 -9.81
C GLU A 95 -6.88 10.17 -11.20
N GLU A 96 -5.68 10.68 -11.50
CA GLU A 96 -5.01 10.43 -12.79
C GLU A 96 -4.67 8.94 -12.94
N ILE A 97 -4.18 8.31 -11.87
CA ILE A 97 -3.87 6.87 -11.84
C ILE A 97 -5.13 6.05 -12.05
N MET A 98 -6.22 6.44 -11.40
CA MET A 98 -7.50 5.76 -11.52
C MET A 98 -8.10 5.92 -12.92
N GLU A 99 -7.89 7.06 -13.57
CA GLU A 99 -8.26 7.28 -14.97
C GLU A 99 -7.44 6.39 -15.91
N GLU A 100 -6.13 6.29 -15.72
CA GLU A 100 -5.27 5.39 -16.51
C GLU A 100 -5.66 3.91 -16.34
N ILE A 101 -5.93 3.47 -15.10
CA ILE A 101 -6.45 2.11 -14.83
C ILE A 101 -7.77 1.89 -15.58
N LYS A 102 -8.67 2.88 -15.54
CA LYS A 102 -9.97 2.81 -16.22
C LYS A 102 -9.82 2.75 -17.73
N ASP A 103 -8.87 3.48 -18.30
CA ASP A 103 -8.65 3.52 -19.75
C ASP A 103 -8.05 2.21 -20.26
N ILE A 104 -7.06 1.63 -19.55
CA ILE A 104 -6.60 0.26 -19.85
C ILE A 104 -7.76 -0.73 -19.75
N SER A 105 -8.61 -0.62 -18.72
CA SER A 105 -9.75 -1.52 -18.54
C SER A 105 -10.75 -1.45 -19.71
N LYS A 106 -11.09 -0.24 -20.17
CA LYS A 106 -11.99 -0.04 -21.33
C LYS A 106 -11.37 -0.56 -22.63
N GLU A 107 -10.07 -0.35 -22.81
CA GLU A 107 -9.35 -0.76 -24.01
C GLU A 107 -9.28 -2.29 -24.10
N GLU A 108 -8.99 -2.97 -23.00
CA GLU A 108 -8.65 -4.40 -23.01
C GLU A 108 -9.83 -5.33 -22.75
N PHE A 109 -10.78 -4.98 -21.88
CA PHE A 109 -11.86 -5.90 -21.52
C PHE A 109 -12.99 -5.86 -22.55
N LYS A 110 -13.25 -7.01 -23.17
CA LYS A 110 -14.26 -7.22 -24.22
C LYS A 110 -15.20 -8.36 -23.89
N SER A 111 -14.74 -9.41 -23.22
CA SER A 111 -15.60 -10.51 -22.81
C SER A 111 -16.56 -10.10 -21.68
N ASP A 112 -17.77 -10.65 -21.68
CA ASP A 112 -18.77 -10.35 -20.66
C ASP A 112 -18.27 -10.73 -19.25
N GLU A 113 -17.52 -11.84 -19.14
CA GLU A 113 -16.89 -12.28 -17.89
C GLU A 113 -15.89 -11.26 -17.35
N CYS A 114 -14.98 -10.75 -18.19
CA CYS A 114 -13.99 -9.75 -17.77
C CYS A 114 -14.64 -8.42 -17.38
N ILE A 115 -15.59 -7.95 -18.19
CA ILE A 115 -16.30 -6.70 -17.94
C ILE A 115 -17.11 -6.78 -16.64
N ALA A 116 -17.82 -7.88 -16.41
CA ALA A 116 -18.62 -8.06 -15.20
C ALA A 116 -17.76 -8.12 -13.94
N LEU A 117 -16.67 -8.89 -13.97
CA LEU A 117 -15.78 -9.00 -12.80
C LEU A 117 -15.08 -7.67 -12.50
N ASN A 118 -14.63 -6.96 -13.54
CA ASN A 118 -14.09 -5.60 -13.39
C ASN A 118 -15.11 -4.65 -12.74
N ASN A 119 -16.33 -4.63 -13.27
CA ASN A 119 -17.38 -3.71 -12.82
C ASN A 119 -17.86 -4.03 -11.40
N TYR A 120 -17.85 -5.30 -11.00
CA TYR A 120 -18.23 -5.71 -9.65
C TYR A 120 -17.40 -4.97 -8.59
N PHE A 121 -16.08 -4.87 -8.79
CA PHE A 121 -15.20 -4.17 -7.86
C PHE A 121 -15.11 -2.66 -8.14
N PHE A 122 -14.91 -2.27 -9.40
CA PHE A 122 -14.57 -0.88 -9.74
C PHE A 122 -15.78 0.04 -9.97
N ASN A 123 -17.00 -0.45 -9.77
CA ASN A 123 -18.19 0.39 -9.60
C ASN A 123 -18.66 0.47 -8.13
N ASP A 124 -17.99 -0.21 -7.20
CA ASP A 124 -18.25 -0.09 -5.77
C ASP A 124 -17.48 1.12 -5.21
N GLU A 125 -18.20 2.15 -4.77
CA GLU A 125 -17.62 3.39 -4.26
C GLU A 125 -16.79 3.18 -2.99
N GLU A 126 -17.20 2.24 -2.12
CA GLU A 126 -16.50 1.96 -0.87
C GLU A 126 -15.20 1.19 -1.14
N PHE A 127 -15.25 0.21 -2.05
CA PHE A 127 -14.03 -0.45 -2.53
C PHE A 127 -13.06 0.57 -3.15
N LEU A 128 -13.53 1.43 -4.05
CA LEU A 128 -12.69 2.44 -4.70
C LEU A 128 -12.05 3.37 -3.69
N LYS A 129 -12.78 3.81 -2.66
CA LYS A 129 -12.24 4.66 -1.60
C LYS A 129 -11.08 3.99 -0.88
N GLN A 130 -11.26 2.73 -0.46
CA GLN A 130 -10.20 1.99 0.24
C GLN A 130 -9.03 1.66 -0.69
N PHE A 131 -9.29 1.29 -1.95
CA PHE A 131 -8.27 1.01 -2.95
C PHE A 131 -7.39 2.23 -3.25
N LYS A 132 -7.99 3.42 -3.38
CA LYS A 132 -7.28 4.70 -3.56
C LYS A 132 -6.40 5.08 -2.36
N GLN A 133 -6.80 4.69 -1.15
CA GLN A 133 -6.06 4.95 0.08
C GLN A 133 -5.09 3.81 0.46
N GLY A 134 -5.16 2.69 -0.26
CA GLY A 134 -4.37 1.49 0.00
C GLY A 134 -2.88 1.70 -0.28
N ILE A 135 -2.07 0.88 0.39
CA ILE A 135 -0.61 0.83 0.23
C ILE A 135 -0.22 -0.51 -0.41
N GLY A 136 0.91 -0.58 -1.10
CA GLY A 136 1.40 -1.83 -1.69
C GLY A 136 2.05 -2.80 -0.69
N GLY A 137 2.48 -2.31 0.49
CA GLY A 137 2.93 -3.16 1.59
C GLY A 137 3.60 -2.38 2.73
N VAL A 138 3.47 -2.85 3.97
CA VAL A 138 3.89 -2.14 5.20
C VAL A 138 5.41 -1.87 5.32
N SER A 139 6.24 -2.69 4.67
CA SER A 139 7.71 -2.58 4.73
C SER A 139 8.40 -2.90 3.40
N GLN A 140 7.63 -2.91 2.32
CA GLN A 140 8.07 -3.37 1.00
C GLN A 140 8.04 -2.21 -0.01
N HIS A 141 7.82 -2.52 -1.28
CA HIS A 141 7.48 -1.58 -2.34
C HIS A 141 6.16 -0.84 -2.05
N HIS A 142 6.04 0.36 -2.59
CA HIS A 142 4.81 1.17 -2.59
C HIS A 142 4.21 1.40 -1.19
N ASN A 143 5.07 1.59 -0.18
CA ASN A 143 4.67 1.84 1.21
C ASN A 143 4.26 3.31 1.46
N TYR A 144 3.20 3.73 0.78
CA TYR A 144 2.62 5.08 0.85
C TYR A 144 1.15 5.04 0.43
N ILE A 145 0.36 6.00 0.90
CA ILE A 145 -1.05 6.17 0.52
C ILE A 145 -1.15 6.32 -1.00
N GLY A 146 -2.02 5.53 -1.63
CA GLY A 146 -2.18 5.44 -3.09
C GLY A 146 -1.21 4.47 -3.76
N GLY A 147 -0.28 3.88 -3.00
CA GLY A 147 0.71 2.94 -3.51
C GLY A 147 0.11 1.67 -4.08
N LEU A 148 -1.02 1.18 -3.54
CA LEU A 148 -1.71 0.00 -4.10
C LEU A 148 -2.22 0.25 -5.53
N ALA A 149 -2.84 1.41 -5.75
CA ALA A 149 -3.37 1.80 -7.05
C ALA A 149 -2.24 2.02 -8.07
N GLU A 150 -1.17 2.72 -7.69
CA GLU A 150 -0.01 2.92 -8.57
C GLU A 150 0.66 1.60 -8.96
N HIS A 151 0.89 0.73 -7.97
CA HIS A 151 1.43 -0.61 -8.21
C HIS A 151 0.55 -1.39 -9.19
N THR A 152 -0.77 -1.41 -8.95
CA THR A 152 -1.72 -2.09 -9.82
C THR A 152 -1.68 -1.53 -11.25
N LEU A 153 -1.62 -0.21 -11.43
CA LEU A 153 -1.48 0.40 -12.75
C LEU A 153 -0.22 -0.06 -13.48
N ASN A 154 0.93 -0.04 -12.80
CA ASN A 154 2.20 -0.47 -13.40
C ASN A 154 2.19 -1.95 -13.77
N VAL A 155 1.66 -2.81 -12.88
CA VAL A 155 1.52 -4.25 -13.14
C VAL A 155 0.57 -4.49 -14.31
N MET A 156 -0.54 -3.77 -14.41
CA MET A 156 -1.44 -3.82 -15.58
C MET A 156 -0.72 -3.44 -16.88
N TYR A 157 0.06 -2.36 -16.86
CA TYR A 157 0.79 -1.88 -18.03
C TYR A 157 1.84 -2.89 -18.51
N ILE A 158 2.63 -3.45 -17.58
CA ILE A 158 3.65 -4.46 -17.90
C ILE A 158 2.97 -5.74 -18.37
N ALA A 159 1.92 -6.22 -17.68
CA ALA A 159 1.18 -7.40 -18.07
C ALA A 159 0.60 -7.26 -19.48
N LYS A 160 -0.06 -6.13 -19.80
CA LYS A 160 -0.52 -5.81 -21.15
C LYS A 160 0.63 -5.90 -22.16
N THR A 161 1.75 -5.25 -21.88
CA THR A 161 2.93 -5.24 -22.75
C THR A 161 3.43 -6.66 -23.04
N LEU A 162 3.57 -7.49 -22.00
CA LEU A 162 4.01 -8.88 -22.13
C LEU A 162 2.98 -9.73 -22.91
N SER A 163 1.69 -9.59 -22.58
CA SER A 163 0.60 -10.32 -23.23
C SER A 163 0.56 -10.08 -24.75
N TYR A 164 0.74 -8.85 -25.21
CA TYR A 164 0.79 -8.55 -26.64
C TYR A 164 2.12 -8.95 -27.27
N ARG A 165 3.24 -8.65 -26.61
CA ARG A 165 4.58 -8.96 -27.12
C ARG A 165 4.79 -10.45 -27.39
N TYR A 166 4.29 -11.29 -26.51
CA TYR A 166 4.43 -12.75 -26.60
C TYR A 166 3.20 -13.45 -27.17
N ASN A 167 2.21 -12.68 -27.66
CA ASN A 167 0.96 -13.19 -28.21
C ASN A 167 0.26 -14.21 -27.28
N ALA A 168 0.12 -13.86 -26.00
CA ALA A 168 -0.50 -14.72 -25.01
C ALA A 168 -1.94 -15.11 -25.41
N ASN A 169 -2.36 -16.32 -25.08
CA ASN A 169 -3.67 -16.84 -25.47
C ASN A 169 -4.81 -16.12 -24.74
N ASN A 170 -4.63 -15.83 -23.44
CA ASN A 170 -5.65 -15.22 -22.59
C ASN A 170 -5.24 -13.80 -22.13
N LYS A 171 -5.08 -12.88 -23.08
CA LYS A 171 -4.62 -11.50 -22.81
C LYS A 171 -5.54 -10.77 -21.81
N GLU A 172 -6.86 -10.85 -22.02
CA GLU A 172 -7.84 -10.20 -21.14
C GLU A 172 -7.73 -10.70 -19.69
N ILE A 173 -7.62 -12.03 -19.51
CA ILE A 173 -7.45 -12.64 -18.18
C ILE A 173 -6.13 -12.21 -17.55
N ALA A 174 -5.02 -12.18 -18.28
CA ALA A 174 -3.73 -11.74 -17.74
C ALA A 174 -3.79 -10.28 -17.26
N ILE A 175 -4.43 -9.39 -18.02
CA ILE A 175 -4.53 -7.96 -17.69
C ILE A 175 -5.54 -7.73 -16.54
N LEU A 176 -6.66 -8.44 -16.53
CA LEU A 176 -7.64 -8.37 -15.44
C LEU A 176 -7.07 -8.97 -14.15
N ALA A 177 -6.36 -10.09 -14.24
CA ALA A 177 -5.67 -10.66 -13.10
C ALA A 177 -4.57 -9.74 -12.59
N ALA A 178 -3.80 -9.07 -13.45
CA ALA A 178 -2.86 -8.03 -13.06
C ALA A 178 -3.58 -6.88 -12.32
N LYS A 179 -4.79 -6.50 -12.73
CA LYS A 179 -5.60 -5.50 -12.03
C LYS A 179 -6.06 -5.95 -10.64
N LEU A 180 -6.26 -7.25 -10.44
CA LEU A 180 -6.89 -7.82 -9.24
C LEU A 180 -5.93 -8.63 -8.35
N HIS A 181 -4.66 -8.80 -8.74
CA HIS A 181 -3.74 -9.74 -8.09
C HIS A 181 -3.57 -9.47 -6.59
N ASP A 182 -3.56 -8.19 -6.24
CA ASP A 182 -3.36 -7.67 -4.89
C ASP A 182 -4.65 -7.16 -4.24
N ILE A 183 -5.83 -7.48 -4.79
CA ILE A 183 -7.09 -6.88 -4.35
C ILE A 183 -7.38 -7.11 -2.85
N GLY A 184 -6.88 -8.22 -2.29
CA GLY A 184 -7.01 -8.52 -0.87
C GLY A 184 -6.28 -7.54 0.04
N LYS A 185 -5.33 -6.74 -0.46
CA LYS A 185 -4.60 -5.74 0.32
C LYS A 185 -5.49 -4.65 0.91
N VAL A 186 -6.65 -4.41 0.28
CA VAL A 186 -7.70 -3.51 0.78
C VAL A 186 -8.20 -3.92 2.18
N TYR A 187 -8.20 -5.23 2.49
CA TYR A 187 -8.60 -5.74 3.82
C TYR A 187 -7.42 -6.30 4.63
N GLU A 188 -6.30 -6.61 3.99
CA GLU A 188 -5.08 -7.06 4.67
C GLU A 188 -4.41 -5.93 5.46
N LEU A 189 -4.40 -4.71 4.89
CA LEU A 189 -3.61 -3.59 5.38
C LEU A 189 -4.51 -2.46 5.89
N ASP A 190 -4.07 -1.81 6.99
CA ASP A 190 -4.67 -0.60 7.52
C ASP A 190 -3.81 0.62 7.20
N SER A 191 -4.40 1.57 6.46
CA SER A 191 -3.78 2.83 6.06
C SER A 191 -4.47 4.07 6.66
N ASN A 192 -5.38 3.90 7.62
CA ASN A 192 -6.06 5.01 8.32
C ASN A 192 -5.18 5.69 9.38
N GLY A 193 -3.93 5.25 9.50
CA GLY A 193 -2.94 5.72 10.44
C GLY A 193 -1.59 5.13 10.07
N PRO A 194 -0.63 5.07 11.00
CA PRO A 194 0.66 4.48 10.73
C PRO A 194 0.47 3.04 10.26
N PHE A 195 0.99 2.73 9.06
CA PHE A 195 0.67 1.52 8.34
C PHE A 195 0.85 0.26 9.19
N SER A 196 -0.13 -0.65 9.12
CA SER A 196 -0.11 -1.94 9.80
C SER A 196 -0.92 -2.98 9.05
N TYR A 197 -0.82 -4.23 9.48
CA TYR A 197 -1.79 -5.26 9.11
C TYR A 197 -3.05 -5.14 9.96
N THR A 198 -4.18 -5.49 9.37
CA THR A 198 -5.42 -5.75 10.11
C THR A 198 -5.33 -7.12 10.78
N LEU A 199 -6.26 -7.43 11.70
CA LEU A 199 -6.36 -8.78 12.26
C LEU A 199 -6.58 -9.83 11.16
N MET A 200 -7.41 -9.53 10.16
CA MET A 200 -7.64 -10.43 9.02
C MET A 200 -6.36 -10.61 8.19
N GLY A 201 -5.62 -9.51 7.96
CA GLY A 201 -4.35 -9.55 7.23
C GLY A 201 -3.29 -10.40 7.92
N GLU A 202 -3.12 -10.24 9.25
CA GLU A 202 -2.18 -11.05 10.04
C GLU A 202 -2.53 -12.55 10.02
N MET A 203 -3.82 -12.89 9.92
CA MET A 203 -4.29 -14.29 10.01
C MET A 203 -4.38 -14.99 8.66
N GLU A 204 -4.74 -14.27 7.59
CA GLU A 204 -5.11 -14.86 6.30
C GLU A 204 -4.17 -14.47 5.15
N GLY A 205 -3.71 -13.22 5.13
CA GLY A 205 -2.95 -12.65 4.01
C GLY A 205 -3.78 -12.36 2.75
N HIS A 206 -3.34 -11.39 1.94
CA HIS A 206 -4.12 -10.85 0.82
C HIS A 206 -4.43 -11.87 -0.29
N ILE A 207 -3.62 -12.92 -0.47
CA ILE A 207 -3.92 -13.97 -1.48
C ILE A 207 -5.21 -14.71 -1.12
N VAL A 208 -5.35 -15.12 0.15
CA VAL A 208 -6.54 -15.83 0.63
C VAL A 208 -7.74 -14.91 0.57
N ILE A 209 -7.59 -13.69 1.10
CA ILE A 209 -8.62 -12.64 1.07
C ILE A 209 -9.07 -12.38 -0.37
N GLY A 210 -8.13 -12.21 -1.31
CA GLY A 210 -8.42 -11.93 -2.72
C GLY A 210 -9.16 -13.07 -3.42
N VAL A 211 -8.81 -14.33 -3.13
CA VAL A 211 -9.56 -15.49 -3.63
C VAL A 211 -10.98 -15.53 -3.09
N GLU A 212 -11.18 -15.23 -1.81
CA GLU A 212 -12.52 -15.13 -1.21
C GLU A 212 -13.34 -14.00 -1.82
N MET A 213 -12.72 -12.85 -2.11
CA MET A 213 -13.36 -11.75 -2.84
C MET A 213 -13.79 -12.17 -4.24
N LEU A 214 -12.93 -12.89 -4.98
CA LEU A 214 -13.30 -13.43 -6.29
C LEU A 214 -14.48 -14.41 -6.20
N ASN A 215 -14.48 -15.33 -5.22
CA ASN A 215 -15.58 -16.28 -5.05
C ASN A 215 -16.92 -15.53 -4.84
N LYS A 216 -16.96 -14.51 -3.99
CA LYS A 216 -18.16 -13.67 -3.80
C LYS A 216 -18.63 -12.99 -5.09
N ALA A 217 -17.70 -12.46 -5.88
CA ALA A 217 -18.02 -11.85 -7.17
C ALA A 217 -18.57 -12.87 -8.18
N PHE A 218 -18.03 -14.09 -8.18
CA PHE A 218 -18.52 -15.18 -9.01
C PHE A 218 -19.91 -15.63 -8.60
N ASP A 219 -20.17 -15.79 -7.30
CA ASP A 219 -21.47 -16.20 -6.77
C ASP A 219 -22.55 -15.16 -7.04
N PHE A 220 -22.19 -13.87 -7.04
CA PHE A 220 -23.11 -12.77 -7.37
C PHE A 220 -23.70 -12.88 -8.79
N ASN A 221 -22.96 -13.45 -9.73
CA ASN A 221 -23.43 -13.70 -11.10
C ASN A 221 -22.99 -15.08 -11.61
N GLU A 222 -23.38 -16.13 -10.89
CA GLU A 222 -22.89 -17.49 -11.07
C GLU A 222 -23.00 -18.01 -12.50
N LYS A 223 -24.11 -17.67 -13.20
CA LYS A 223 -24.42 -18.16 -14.55
C LYS A 223 -23.56 -17.51 -15.64
N LEU A 224 -22.95 -16.36 -15.37
CA LEU A 224 -22.15 -15.65 -16.36
C LEU A 224 -20.75 -16.28 -16.50
N TYR A 225 -20.17 -16.71 -15.38
CA TYR A 225 -18.78 -17.13 -15.35
C TYR A 225 -18.65 -18.63 -15.62
N SER A 226 -17.90 -18.96 -16.66
CA SER A 226 -17.45 -20.31 -16.94
C SER A 226 -16.50 -20.81 -15.85
N GLU A 227 -16.49 -22.12 -15.63
CA GLU A 227 -15.58 -22.73 -14.66
C GLU A 227 -14.10 -22.53 -15.04
N ASP A 228 -13.76 -22.52 -16.33
CA ASP A 228 -12.39 -22.25 -16.79
C ASP A 228 -11.95 -20.83 -16.42
N PHE A 229 -12.80 -19.81 -16.67
CA PHE A 229 -12.51 -18.43 -16.28
C PHE A 229 -12.30 -18.29 -14.76
N LYS A 230 -13.21 -18.85 -13.96
CA LYS A 230 -13.11 -18.82 -12.48
C LYS A 230 -11.78 -19.43 -12.00
N GLN A 231 -11.38 -20.56 -12.58
CA GLN A 231 -10.14 -21.24 -12.18
C GLN A 231 -8.90 -20.48 -12.63
N ARG A 232 -8.89 -19.89 -13.83
CA ARG A 232 -7.76 -19.07 -14.32
C ARG A 232 -7.56 -17.81 -13.49
N MET A 233 -8.63 -17.09 -13.17
CA MET A 233 -8.55 -15.88 -12.33
C MET A 233 -8.01 -16.22 -10.94
N LYS A 234 -8.56 -17.25 -10.28
CA LYS A 234 -8.05 -17.72 -8.98
C LYS A 234 -6.61 -18.19 -9.07
N ALA A 235 -6.24 -18.93 -10.11
CA ALA A 235 -4.88 -19.41 -10.31
C ALA A 235 -3.89 -18.25 -10.45
N CYS A 236 -4.24 -17.18 -11.16
CA CYS A 236 -3.38 -15.99 -11.25
C CYS A 236 -3.16 -15.34 -9.88
N ILE A 237 -4.22 -15.11 -9.10
CA ILE A 237 -4.08 -14.55 -7.73
C ILE A 237 -3.25 -15.49 -6.84
N ILE A 238 -3.48 -16.80 -6.89
CA ILE A 238 -2.74 -17.76 -6.06
C ILE A 238 -1.26 -17.82 -6.45
N GLN A 239 -0.92 -17.59 -7.72
CA GLN A 239 0.41 -17.87 -8.26
C GLN A 239 1.25 -16.61 -8.53
N HIS A 240 0.71 -15.40 -8.32
CA HIS A 240 1.37 -14.17 -8.76
C HIS A 240 2.72 -13.89 -8.05
N HIS A 241 2.90 -14.29 -6.79
CA HIS A 241 4.20 -14.23 -6.13
C HIS A 241 5.27 -15.16 -6.75
N GLY A 242 4.89 -16.08 -7.65
CA GLY A 242 5.81 -16.85 -8.48
C GLY A 242 6.37 -18.10 -7.82
N LYS A 243 7.16 -17.97 -6.76
CA LYS A 243 7.79 -19.12 -6.11
C LYS A 243 7.32 -19.28 -4.68
N VAL A 244 7.40 -20.51 -4.17
CA VAL A 244 7.02 -20.79 -2.77
C VAL A 244 7.95 -20.05 -1.82
N GLU A 245 9.24 -19.94 -2.13
CA GLU A 245 10.17 -19.12 -1.37
C GLU A 245 9.85 -17.62 -1.36
N TYR A 246 9.03 -17.14 -2.29
CA TYR A 246 8.55 -15.75 -2.35
C TYR A 246 7.18 -15.59 -1.67
N GLY A 247 6.69 -16.62 -0.97
CA GLY A 247 5.39 -16.59 -0.30
C GLY A 247 4.21 -16.93 -1.21
N SER A 248 4.45 -17.47 -2.41
CA SER A 248 3.36 -17.97 -3.26
C SER A 248 2.87 -19.35 -2.80
N PRO A 249 1.55 -19.58 -2.63
CA PRO A 249 1.03 -20.91 -2.34
C PRO A 249 1.38 -21.96 -3.41
N ARG A 250 1.48 -21.57 -4.68
CA ARG A 250 1.82 -22.44 -5.81
C ARG A 250 2.57 -21.66 -6.90
N PRO A 251 3.53 -22.28 -7.59
CA PRO A 251 4.17 -21.60 -8.72
C PRO A 251 3.24 -21.48 -9.94
N PRO A 252 3.51 -20.52 -10.85
CA PRO A 252 2.77 -20.34 -12.09
C PRO A 252 2.67 -21.63 -12.92
N LYS A 253 1.43 -21.93 -13.33
CA LYS A 253 1.08 -23.07 -14.20
C LYS A 253 0.29 -22.66 -15.45
N LEU A 254 -0.01 -21.38 -15.58
CA LEU A 254 -0.74 -20.79 -16.69
C LEU A 254 0.11 -19.68 -17.30
N GLU A 255 -0.02 -19.47 -18.62
CA GLU A 255 0.69 -18.40 -19.32
C GLU A 255 0.37 -17.02 -18.72
N GLU A 256 -0.91 -16.75 -18.46
CA GLU A 256 -1.37 -15.55 -17.78
C GLU A 256 -0.79 -15.40 -16.36
N ALA A 257 -0.62 -16.49 -15.61
CA ALA A 257 -0.04 -16.44 -14.26
C ALA A 257 1.46 -16.12 -14.30
N TYR A 258 2.19 -16.64 -15.30
CA TYR A 258 3.60 -16.24 -15.52
C TYR A 258 3.70 -14.74 -15.85
N ILE A 259 2.81 -14.24 -16.70
CA ILE A 259 2.79 -12.82 -17.09
C ILE A 259 2.54 -11.93 -15.87
N VAL A 260 1.50 -12.23 -15.07
CA VAL A 260 1.19 -11.47 -13.86
C VAL A 260 2.35 -11.52 -12.88
N HIS A 261 2.93 -12.69 -12.65
CA HIS A 261 4.07 -12.83 -11.77
C HIS A 261 5.26 -11.96 -12.18
N TYR A 262 5.65 -11.99 -13.45
CA TYR A 262 6.77 -11.19 -13.90
C TYR A 262 6.46 -9.69 -13.88
N ALA A 263 5.21 -9.30 -14.19
CA ALA A 263 4.79 -7.91 -14.11
C ALA A 263 4.88 -7.36 -12.69
N ASP A 264 4.32 -8.09 -11.72
CA ASP A 264 4.42 -7.79 -10.28
C ASP A 264 5.88 -7.69 -9.81
N TYR A 265 6.66 -8.74 -10.10
CA TYR A 265 8.07 -8.78 -9.70
C TYR A 265 8.89 -7.62 -10.28
N ILE A 266 8.68 -7.26 -11.56
CA ILE A 266 9.39 -6.15 -12.18
C ILE A 266 9.05 -4.83 -11.48
N ASP A 267 7.77 -4.52 -11.30
CA ASP A 267 7.35 -3.27 -10.68
C ASP A 267 7.85 -3.16 -9.23
N ALA A 268 7.71 -4.25 -8.46
CA ALA A 268 8.21 -4.32 -7.08
C ALA A 268 9.70 -4.05 -6.96
N ASN A 269 10.52 -4.60 -7.86
CA ASN A 269 11.96 -4.35 -7.85
C ASN A 269 12.31 -2.94 -8.32
N MET A 270 11.62 -2.42 -9.34
CA MET A 270 11.84 -1.07 -9.81
C MET A 270 11.47 -0.01 -8.76
N ASN A 271 10.40 -0.25 -8.00
CA ASN A 271 10.05 0.60 -6.86
C ASN A 271 11.12 0.58 -5.77
N LYS A 272 11.63 -0.60 -5.38
CA LYS A 272 12.75 -0.73 -4.43
C LYS A 272 13.99 0.02 -4.92
N ILE A 273 14.32 -0.09 -6.20
CA ILE A 273 15.42 0.65 -6.83
C ILE A 273 15.18 2.17 -6.72
N ASN A 274 13.98 2.66 -7.02
CA ASN A 274 13.65 4.08 -6.90
C ASN A 274 13.79 4.59 -5.47
N ILE A 275 13.39 3.80 -4.47
CA ILE A 275 13.60 4.12 -3.05
C ILE A 275 15.09 4.25 -2.74
N VAL A 276 15.93 3.30 -3.17
CA VAL A 276 17.39 3.32 -2.94
C VAL A 276 18.07 4.51 -3.63
N LYS A 277 17.56 4.94 -4.79
CA LYS A 277 18.08 6.10 -5.54
C LYS A 277 17.76 7.44 -4.88
N LYS A 278 16.73 7.52 -4.04
CA LYS A 278 16.22 8.79 -3.49
C LYS A 278 17.28 9.43 -2.60
N GLY A 279 17.67 10.67 -2.93
CA GLY A 279 18.66 11.45 -2.17
C GLY A 279 20.12 11.06 -2.42
N VAL A 280 20.40 10.18 -3.38
CA VAL A 280 21.77 9.79 -3.75
C VAL A 280 22.22 10.56 -5.00
N GLU A 281 23.47 11.03 -4.99
CA GLU A 281 24.04 11.77 -6.12
C GLU A 281 24.27 10.85 -7.34
N LYS A 282 24.02 11.38 -8.55
CA LYS A 282 24.31 10.67 -9.80
C LYS A 282 25.81 10.36 -9.92
N ASN A 283 26.14 9.23 -10.55
CA ASN A 283 27.49 8.70 -10.70
C ASN A 283 28.18 8.37 -9.36
N THR A 284 27.40 8.00 -8.34
CA THR A 284 27.94 7.56 -7.05
C THR A 284 27.29 6.25 -6.61
N TRP A 285 27.88 5.62 -5.59
CA TRP A 285 27.31 4.42 -4.99
C TRP A 285 26.38 4.77 -3.84
N SER A 286 25.21 4.13 -3.79
CA SER A 286 24.38 4.11 -2.60
C SER A 286 25.10 3.41 -1.44
N GLN A 287 24.58 3.61 -0.23
CA GLN A 287 24.85 2.71 0.88
C GLN A 287 24.26 1.32 0.60
N TYR A 288 24.73 0.32 1.33
CA TYR A 288 24.13 -1.01 1.27
C TYR A 288 22.68 -0.92 1.75
N ASP A 289 21.74 -1.42 0.95
CA ASP A 289 20.33 -1.47 1.28
C ASP A 289 19.81 -2.91 1.21
N ARG A 290 19.14 -3.35 2.28
CA ARG A 290 18.61 -4.72 2.38
C ARG A 290 17.54 -5.02 1.34
N ARG A 291 16.80 -4.01 0.85
CA ARG A 291 15.71 -4.22 -0.14
C ARG A 291 16.21 -4.78 -1.47
N ILE A 292 17.46 -4.47 -1.82
CA ILE A 292 18.14 -4.94 -3.05
C ILE A 292 19.34 -5.86 -2.74
N GLU A 293 19.54 -6.21 -1.47
CA GLU A 293 20.67 -7.02 -0.97
C GLU A 293 22.05 -6.56 -1.46
N GLY A 294 22.24 -5.24 -1.57
CA GLY A 294 23.43 -4.72 -2.22
C GLY A 294 23.55 -3.21 -2.22
N ARG A 295 24.49 -2.72 -3.04
CA ARG A 295 24.69 -1.31 -3.35
C ARG A 295 24.29 -1.07 -4.79
N LEU A 296 23.69 0.08 -5.06
CA LEU A 296 23.34 0.53 -6.39
C LEU A 296 24.27 1.66 -6.81
N TYR A 297 24.79 1.58 -8.03
CA TYR A 297 25.47 2.73 -8.65
C TYR A 297 24.41 3.56 -9.39
N ILE A 298 24.30 4.84 -9.04
CA ILE A 298 23.21 5.74 -9.47
C ILE A 298 23.56 6.52 -10.73
#